data_AF-A0A1Q8IW83-F1
#
_entry.id   AF-A0A1Q8IW83-F1
#
_cell.length_a   1.000
_cell.length_b   1.000
_cell.length_c   1.000
_cell.angle_alpha   90.00
_cell.angle_beta   90.00
_cell.angle_gamma   90.00
#
_symmetry.space_group_name_H-M   'P 1'
#
loop_
_entity.id
_entity.type
_entity.pdbx_description
1 polymer ?
#
loop_
_entity_poly.entity_id
_entity_poly.type
_entity_poly.pdbx_seq_one_letter_code
_entity_poly.pdbx_strand_id
1 'polypeptide(L)'
;MTDIALARKDACLAVVHAVLSDMLDDANLIGASLRVADYLADDLEGKITETDAVLLAVSSLTKVNRAIREWYDVDGNAMDPLKAANFVIDEEINGYDRANHPRETTSSAQRIEAREAAVIRPMGSPMGSPARPVHH
;
A
#
# COMPACT_ATOMS: atom_id res chain seq x y z
N MET A 1 -9.69 -16.13 8.80
CA MET A 1 -10.93 -15.44 8.43
C MET A 1 -12.13 -16.39 8.32
N THR A 2 -13.15 -16.16 9.14
CA THR A 2 -14.46 -16.83 9.05
C THR A 2 -15.36 -16.09 8.05
N ASP A 3 -16.37 -16.75 7.48
CA ASP A 3 -17.30 -16.12 6.51
C ASP A 3 -17.95 -14.83 7.04
N ILE A 4 -18.22 -14.77 8.35
CA ILE A 4 -18.78 -13.59 9.02
C ILE A 4 -17.77 -12.44 9.11
N ALA A 5 -16.49 -12.73 9.34
CA ALA A 5 -15.45 -11.72 9.40
C ALA A 5 -15.22 -11.09 8.01
N LEU A 6 -15.22 -11.91 6.95
CA LEU A 6 -15.14 -11.44 5.56
C LEU A 6 -16.34 -10.56 5.20
N ALA A 7 -17.57 -11.00 5.50
CA ALA A 7 -18.77 -10.22 5.22
C ALA A 7 -18.79 -8.85 5.93
N ARG A 8 -18.23 -8.77 7.15
CA ARG A 8 -18.09 -7.49 7.88
C ARG A 8 -17.06 -6.57 7.24
N LYS A 9 -15.93 -7.13 6.79
CA LYS A 9 -14.92 -6.37 6.05
C LYS A 9 -15.51 -5.78 4.77
N ASP A 10 -16.21 -6.59 3.99
CA ASP A 10 -16.83 -6.13 2.73
C ASP A 10 -17.88 -5.04 2.96
N ALA A 11 -18.72 -5.19 3.99
CA ALA A 11 -19.68 -4.16 4.38
C ALA A 11 -19.00 -2.84 4.78
N CYS A 12 -17.89 -2.92 5.50
CA CYS A 12 -17.08 -1.76 5.86
C CYS A 12 -16.47 -1.07 4.63
N LEU A 13 -15.88 -1.83 3.70
CA LEU A 13 -15.31 -1.27 2.48
C LEU A 13 -16.38 -0.65 1.57
N ALA A 14 -17.60 -1.18 1.57
CA ALA A 14 -18.73 -0.55 0.89
C ALA A 14 -19.07 0.83 1.50
N VAL A 15 -19.05 0.96 2.83
CA VAL A 15 -19.24 2.26 3.51
C VAL A 15 -18.10 3.23 3.19
N VAL A 16 -16.86 2.76 3.22
CA VAL A 16 -15.68 3.56 2.82
C VAL A 16 -15.86 4.10 1.40
N HIS A 17 -16.25 3.24 0.46
CA HIS A 17 -16.44 3.63 -0.94
C HIS A 17 -17.54 4.68 -1.08
N ALA A 18 -18.67 4.51 -0.39
CA ALA A 18 -19.76 5.46 -0.41
C ALA A 18 -19.33 6.83 0.14
N VAL A 19 -18.63 6.86 1.27
CA VAL A 19 -18.12 8.10 1.87
C VAL A 19 -17.14 8.82 0.93
N LEU A 20 -16.17 8.08 0.37
CA LEU A 20 -15.18 8.69 -0.53
C LEU A 20 -15.84 9.23 -1.81
N SER A 21 -16.84 8.53 -2.35
CA SER A 21 -17.56 8.95 -3.56
C SER A 21 -18.47 10.16 -3.32
N ASP A 22 -18.93 10.38 -2.09
CA ASP A 22 -19.67 11.59 -1.70
C ASP A 22 -18.74 12.81 -1.56
N MET A 23 -17.48 12.57 -1.18
CA MET A 23 -16.51 13.63 -0.90
C MET A 23 -15.64 14.02 -2.09
N LEU A 24 -15.49 13.15 -3.09
CA LEU A 24 -14.51 13.28 -4.16
C LEU A 24 -15.12 12.95 -5.53
N ASP A 25 -14.68 13.67 -6.55
CA ASP A 25 -15.01 13.36 -7.96
C ASP A 25 -13.88 12.61 -8.68
N ASP A 26 -12.74 12.38 -8.01
CA ASP A 26 -11.56 11.73 -8.59
C ASP A 26 -11.59 10.21 -8.34
N ALA A 27 -11.98 9.47 -9.39
CA ALA A 27 -12.06 8.02 -9.35
C ALA A 27 -10.72 7.32 -9.04
N ASN A 28 -9.58 7.90 -9.45
CA ASN A 28 -8.27 7.34 -9.16
C ASN A 28 -7.90 7.54 -7.69
N LEU A 29 -8.20 8.72 -7.13
CA LEU A 29 -7.98 9.00 -5.72
C LEU A 29 -8.90 8.17 -4.82
N ILE A 30 -10.15 7.96 -5.22
CA ILE A 30 -11.10 7.04 -4.55
C ILE A 30 -10.54 5.61 -4.58
N GLY A 31 -10.15 5.11 -5.76
CA GLY A 31 -9.60 3.76 -5.90
C GLY A 31 -8.32 3.54 -5.11
N ALA A 32 -7.42 4.52 -5.11
CA ALA A 32 -6.20 4.53 -4.31
C ALA A 32 -6.49 4.45 -2.80
N SER A 33 -7.42 5.28 -2.33
CA SER A 33 -7.81 5.34 -0.92
C SER A 33 -8.51 4.05 -0.49
N LEU A 34 -9.37 3.48 -1.33
CA LEU A 34 -10.00 2.18 -1.08
C LEU A 34 -8.98 1.05 -0.95
N ARG A 35 -7.95 1.03 -1.79
CA ARG A 35 -6.90 0.03 -1.74
C ARG A 35 -6.11 0.09 -0.43
N VAL A 36 -5.79 1.30 0.05
CA VAL A 36 -5.16 1.49 1.37
C VAL A 36 -6.11 1.09 2.49
N ALA A 37 -7.40 1.41 2.37
CA ALA A 37 -8.42 1.01 3.35
C ALA A 37 -8.56 -0.51 3.45
N ASP A 38 -8.63 -1.20 2.32
CA ASP A 38 -8.68 -2.67 2.25
C ASP A 38 -7.51 -3.32 2.99
N TYR A 39 -6.29 -2.82 2.77
CA TYR A 39 -5.10 -3.28 3.49
C TYR A 39 -5.20 -3.03 5.01
N LEU A 40 -5.58 -1.82 5.43
CA LEU A 40 -5.72 -1.50 6.86
C LEU A 40 -6.87 -2.24 7.54
N ALA A 41 -7.91 -2.63 6.79
CA ALA A 41 -9.03 -3.40 7.30
C ALA A 41 -8.66 -4.85 7.63
N ASP A 42 -7.66 -5.41 6.95
CA ASP A 42 -7.15 -6.76 7.25
C ASP A 42 -6.56 -6.84 8.67
N ASP A 43 -5.89 -5.78 9.13
CA ASP A 43 -5.32 -5.71 10.49
C ASP A 43 -6.40 -5.62 11.60
N LEU A 44 -7.64 -5.30 11.25
CA LEU A 44 -8.76 -5.09 12.19
C LEU A 44 -9.68 -6.32 12.32
N GLU A 45 -9.22 -7.50 11.88
CA GLU A 45 -10.01 -8.74 11.71
C GLU A 45 -11.05 -8.96 12.83
N GLY A 46 -12.33 -8.93 12.44
CA GLY A 46 -13.47 -9.29 13.30
C GLY A 46 -14.01 -8.20 14.23
N LYS A 47 -13.42 -7.00 14.26
CA LYS A 47 -13.82 -5.90 15.19
C LYS A 47 -14.30 -4.62 14.51
N ILE A 48 -14.26 -4.56 13.18
CA ILE A 48 -14.65 -3.37 12.41
C ILE A 48 -16.15 -3.05 12.57
N THR A 49 -16.44 -1.79 12.90
CA THR A 49 -17.77 -1.18 12.94
C THR A 49 -17.94 -0.15 11.81
N GLU A 50 -19.17 0.35 11.60
CA GLU A 50 -19.44 1.43 10.63
C GLU A 50 -18.68 2.72 10.97
N THR A 51 -18.50 3.05 12.26
CA THR A 51 -17.70 4.19 12.70
C THR A 51 -16.23 4.00 12.33
N ASP A 52 -15.71 2.78 12.46
CA ASP A 52 -14.34 2.46 12.04
C ASP A 52 -14.19 2.60 10.53
N ALA A 53 -15.22 2.28 9.74
CA ALA A 53 -15.22 2.46 8.29
C ALA A 53 -15.03 3.94 7.89
N VAL A 54 -15.70 4.87 8.56
CA VAL A 54 -15.53 6.32 8.29
C VAL A 54 -14.10 6.76 8.64
N LEU A 55 -13.58 6.34 9.79
CA LEU A 55 -12.20 6.64 10.20
C LEU A 55 -11.18 6.04 9.23
N LEU A 56 -11.44 4.84 8.74
CA LEU A 56 -10.62 4.15 7.74
C LEU A 56 -10.60 4.93 6.42
N ALA A 57 -11.76 5.39 5.94
CA ALA A 57 -11.87 6.21 4.74
C ALA A 57 -11.03 7.50 4.84
N VAL A 58 -11.19 8.23 5.95
CA VAL A 58 -10.45 9.47 6.22
C VAL A 58 -8.95 9.21 6.33
N SER A 59 -8.56 8.16 7.06
CA SER A 59 -7.16 7.78 7.26
C SER A 59 -6.49 7.43 5.92
N SER A 60 -7.12 6.57 5.12
CA SER A 60 -6.59 6.15 3.82
C SER A 60 -6.45 7.31 2.85
N LEU A 61 -7.47 8.17 2.74
CA LEU A 61 -7.41 9.36 1.90
C LEU A 61 -6.29 10.30 2.34
N THR A 62 -6.13 10.50 3.66
CA THR A 62 -5.08 11.35 4.21
C THR A 62 -3.69 10.81 3.89
N LYS A 63 -3.47 9.50 4.03
CA LYS A 63 -2.17 8.86 3.71
C LYS A 63 -1.84 8.99 2.23
N VAL A 64 -2.80 8.71 1.33
CA VAL A 64 -2.60 8.84 -0.12
C VAL A 64 -2.31 10.30 -0.51
N ASN A 65 -3.12 11.25 -0.04
CA ASN A 65 -2.90 12.67 -0.32
C ASN A 65 -1.55 13.19 0.18
N ARG A 66 -1.11 12.70 1.35
CA ARG A 66 0.20 13.04 1.89
C ARG A 66 1.33 12.51 1.00
N ALA A 67 1.27 11.25 0.58
CA ALA A 67 2.28 10.66 -0.29
C ALA A 67 2.39 11.39 -1.64
N ILE A 68 1.26 11.79 -2.23
CA ILE A 68 1.24 12.57 -3.48
C ILE A 68 1.93 13.94 -3.28
N ARG A 69 1.65 14.63 -2.17
CA ARG A 69 2.24 15.95 -1.87
C ARG A 69 3.74 15.85 -1.58
N GLU A 70 4.14 14.91 -0.74
CA GLU A 70 5.56 14.69 -0.41
C GLU A 70 6.36 14.32 -1.67
N TRP A 71 5.77 13.56 -2.59
CA TRP A 71 6.39 13.28 -3.88
C TRP A 71 6.53 14.55 -4.74
N TYR A 72 5.48 15.36 -4.82
CA TYR A 72 5.51 16.63 -5.55
C TYR A 72 6.60 17.57 -5.03
N ASP A 73 6.80 17.62 -3.70
CA ASP A 73 7.84 18.44 -3.08
C ASP A 73 9.27 17.97 -3.44
N VAL A 74 9.45 16.68 -3.78
CA VAL A 74 10.76 16.09 -4.12
C VAL A 74 11.03 16.11 -5.63
N ASP A 75 10.08 15.68 -6.43
CA ASP A 75 10.25 15.44 -7.88
C ASP A 75 9.62 16.55 -8.74
N GLY A 76 8.85 17.47 -8.15
CA GLY A 76 8.15 18.55 -8.86
C GLY A 76 6.99 18.08 -9.73
N ASN A 77 6.71 16.78 -9.78
CA ASN A 77 5.62 16.17 -10.54
C ASN A 77 4.58 15.58 -9.60
N ALA A 78 3.30 15.61 -9.98
CA ALA A 78 2.25 14.94 -9.21
C ALA A 78 2.35 13.42 -9.40
N MET A 79 2.42 12.69 -8.28
CA MET A 79 2.40 11.23 -8.30
C MET A 79 1.00 10.71 -8.68
N ASP A 80 0.95 9.67 -9.52
CA ASP A 80 -0.30 8.95 -9.79
C ASP A 80 -0.90 8.40 -8.47
N PRO A 81 -2.21 8.59 -8.20
CA PRO A 81 -2.82 8.16 -6.95
C PRO A 81 -2.69 6.65 -6.66
N LEU A 82 -2.77 5.79 -7.68
CA LEU A 82 -2.62 4.35 -7.48
C LEU A 82 -1.15 3.97 -7.20
N LYS A 83 -0.19 4.67 -7.82
CA LYS A 83 1.24 4.55 -7.46
C LYS A 83 1.45 5.00 -6.00
N ALA A 84 0.81 6.09 -5.57
CA ALA A 84 0.89 6.58 -4.19
C ALA A 84 0.27 5.58 -3.19
N ALA A 85 -0.86 4.95 -3.51
CA ALA A 85 -1.43 3.89 -2.67
C ALA A 85 -0.49 2.70 -2.50
N ASN A 86 0.16 2.24 -3.57
CA ASN A 86 1.14 1.16 -3.48
C ASN A 86 2.35 1.56 -2.63
N PHE A 87 2.80 2.81 -2.74
CA PHE A 87 3.86 3.35 -1.88
C PHE A 87 3.46 3.36 -0.41
N VAL A 88 2.26 3.85 -0.09
CA VAL A 88 1.71 3.85 1.28
C VAL A 88 1.64 2.42 1.83
N ILE A 89 1.03 1.49 1.11
CA ILE A 89 0.94 0.08 1.54
C ILE A 89 2.34 -0.50 1.75
N ASP A 90 3.28 -0.18 0.87
CA ASP A 90 4.65 -0.62 1.02
C ASP A 90 5.37 -0.05 2.24
N GLU A 91 5.09 1.21 2.58
CA GLU A 91 5.55 1.84 3.82
C GLU A 91 4.86 1.25 5.04
N GLU A 92 3.59 0.86 4.98
CA GLU A 92 2.95 0.18 6.10
C GLU A 92 3.53 -1.24 6.27
N ILE A 93 3.78 -1.98 5.19
CA ILE A 93 4.39 -3.32 5.27
C ILE A 93 5.85 -3.24 5.75
N ASN A 94 6.68 -2.39 5.13
CA ASN A 94 8.14 -2.39 5.35
C ASN A 94 8.63 -1.23 6.25
N GLY A 95 7.83 -0.20 6.46
CA GLY A 95 8.10 0.87 7.43
C GLY A 95 7.67 0.46 8.85
N TYR A 96 6.71 -0.44 9.01
CA TYR A 96 6.47 -1.14 10.27
C TYR A 96 7.70 -1.94 10.71
N ASP A 97 8.44 -2.51 9.75
CA ASP A 97 9.75 -3.10 9.98
C ASP A 97 10.78 -2.08 10.48
N ARG A 98 10.77 -0.82 10.00
CA ARG A 98 11.67 0.23 10.51
C ARG A 98 11.39 0.63 11.97
N ALA A 99 10.12 0.67 12.38
CA ALA A 99 9.74 0.97 13.76
C ALA A 99 10.19 -0.13 14.74
N ASN A 100 10.27 -1.38 14.27
CA ASN A 100 10.77 -2.52 15.04
C ASN A 100 12.28 -2.80 14.83
N HIS A 101 12.87 -2.32 13.74
CA HIS A 101 14.29 -2.47 13.35
C HIS A 101 14.90 -1.12 12.92
N PRO A 102 15.21 -0.23 13.89
CA PRO A 102 15.57 1.17 13.65
C PRO A 102 16.94 1.42 12.99
N ARG A 103 17.67 0.38 12.58
CA ARG A 103 19.05 0.51 12.04
C ARG A 103 19.13 0.57 10.52
N GLU A 104 18.02 0.44 9.81
CA GLU A 104 18.00 0.55 8.35
C GLU A 104 17.44 1.91 7.92
N THR A 105 18.34 2.89 7.88
CA THR A 105 18.08 4.27 7.49
C THR A 105 18.28 4.49 5.98
N THR A 106 17.65 3.68 5.12
CA THR A 106 17.62 3.98 3.69
C THR A 106 16.57 5.06 3.43
N SER A 107 16.94 6.18 2.80
CA SER A 107 16.01 7.29 2.58
C SER A 107 14.85 6.88 1.66
N SER A 108 13.69 7.54 1.77
CA SER A 108 12.51 7.20 0.94
C SER A 108 12.82 7.31 -0.56
N ALA A 109 13.66 8.28 -0.96
CA ALA A 109 14.17 8.40 -2.33
C ALA A 109 15.00 7.17 -2.78
N GLN A 110 15.94 6.71 -1.94
CA GLN A 110 16.75 5.53 -2.25
C GLN A 110 15.92 4.23 -2.28
N ARG A 111 14.84 4.16 -1.48
CA ARG A 111 13.90 3.02 -1.52
C ARG A 111 13.08 3.00 -2.80
N ILE A 112 12.65 4.16 -3.28
CA ILE A 112 11.90 4.28 -4.52
C ILE A 112 12.80 3.97 -5.72
N GLU A 113 14.02 4.50 -5.74
CA GLU A 113 15.01 4.22 -6.79
C GLU A 113 15.40 2.73 -6.83
N ALA A 114 15.64 2.10 -5.67
CA ALA A 114 15.91 0.67 -5.58
C ALA A 114 14.72 -0.19 -6.07
N ARG A 115 13.49 0.29 -5.89
CA ARG A 115 12.27 -0.40 -6.32
C ARG A 115 11.95 -0.20 -7.79
N GLU A 116 12.15 1.00 -8.34
CA GLU A 116 12.07 1.22 -9.78
C GLU A 116 13.10 0.34 -10.52
N ALA A 117 14.32 0.22 -9.96
CA ALA A 117 15.32 -0.71 -10.46
C ALA A 117 14.91 -2.21 -10.34
N ALA A 118 14.12 -2.58 -9.34
CA ALA A 118 13.62 -3.95 -9.15
C ALA A 118 12.42 -4.29 -10.06
N VAL A 119 11.53 -3.32 -10.33
CA VAL A 119 10.37 -3.46 -11.23
C VAL A 119 10.79 -3.50 -12.70
N ILE A 120 11.87 -2.81 -13.07
CA ILE A 120 12.43 -2.83 -14.43
C ILE A 120 13.21 -4.13 -14.70
N ARG A 121 13.61 -4.91 -13.67
CA ARG A 121 14.19 -6.23 -13.91
C ARG A 121 13.09 -7.17 -14.44
N PRO A 122 13.28 -7.80 -15.60
CA PRO A 122 12.36 -8.83 -16.06
C PRO A 122 12.25 -9.89 -14.98
N MET A 123 11.03 -10.21 -14.52
CA MET A 123 10.75 -11.46 -13.82
C MET A 123 10.96 -12.62 -14.80
N GLY A 124 12.23 -12.94 -15.03
CA GLY A 124 12.72 -14.07 -15.80
C GLY A 124 13.48 -15.01 -14.88
N SER A 125 12.74 -15.98 -14.33
CA SER A 125 13.19 -17.28 -13.82
C SER A 125 13.99 -17.37 -12.50
N PRO A 126 13.49 -18.16 -11.52
CA PRO A 126 14.29 -18.69 -10.43
C PRO A 126 14.92 -20.02 -10.87
N MET A 127 16.26 -20.12 -10.87
CA MET A 127 16.96 -21.34 -10.46
C MET A 127 18.46 -21.13 -10.53
N GLY A 128 19.10 -21.10 -9.36
CA GLY A 128 20.50 -21.43 -9.26
C GLY A 128 20.75 -22.81 -9.85
N SER A 129 21.73 -22.91 -10.74
CA SER A 129 22.42 -24.17 -11.00
C SER A 129 23.70 -24.16 -10.15
N PRO A 130 23.84 -25.03 -9.15
CA PRO A 130 25.14 -25.30 -8.59
C PRO A 130 25.93 -26.12 -9.63
N ALA A 131 27.16 -25.70 -9.90
CA ALA A 131 28.09 -26.42 -10.75
C ALA A 131 28.20 -27.89 -10.29
N ARG A 132 27.85 -28.83 -11.17
CA ARG A 132 28.17 -30.26 -11.01
C ARG A 132 29.60 -30.49 -11.50
N PRO A 133 30.47 -31.20 -10.77
CA PRO A 133 31.79 -31.55 -11.28
C PRO A 133 31.66 -32.59 -12.39
N VAL A 134 32.38 -32.36 -13.49
CA VAL A 134 32.56 -33.36 -14.55
C VAL A 134 33.76 -34.23 -14.15
N HIS A 135 33.53 -35.51 -13.87
CA HIS A 135 34.60 -36.50 -13.80
C HIS A 135 34.97 -36.93 -15.23
N HIS A 136 36.25 -36.79 -15.57
CA HIS A 136 36.93 -37.49 -16.66
C HIS A 136 37.56 -38.79 -16.12
#